data_AF-A0A1Y1WJ31-F1
#
_entry.id   AF-A0A1Y1WJ31-F1
#
_cell.length_a   1.000
_cell.length_b   1.000
_cell.length_c   1.000
_cell.angle_alpha   90.00
_cell.angle_beta   90.00
_cell.angle_gamma   90.00
#
_symmetry.space_group_name_H-M   'P 1'
#
loop_
_entity.id
_entity.type
_entity.pdbx_description
1 polymer ?
#
loop_
_entity_poly.entity_id
_entity_poly.type
_entity_poly.pdbx_seq_one_letter_code
_entity_poly.pdbx_strand_id
1 'polypeptide(L)'
;MAEPTNLSFLNTALLSGCPICVCETTDAELFATQAYPFKPTFTYMNTTITSDFFQLFYSHIEKYPKFEANLFHRGYKSVVDTLMRGMRPKRNFTDFAYLRHYRNVIGGKLRLLYLSADVPSKHVEWFRALHGANVIPMFGTAQTAGVATAGMFYDYASAIENHNVGAPLACNEIKLIDTNPFTVEDKPNPRGSVAIRGSNVSAALWNEDPVALNDGWLTLPVTAEILPNGTFDIIGPLSTITKSDAASGLVLAQPLERTLLSTNVIT
;
A
#
# COMPACT_ATOMS: atom_id res chain seq x y z
N MET A 1 1.84 19.29 7.98
CA MET A 1 3.14 18.99 7.34
C MET A 1 3.01 17.66 6.60
N ALA A 2 3.33 17.65 5.30
CA ALA A 2 3.32 16.42 4.51
C ALA A 2 4.22 15.36 5.16
N GLU A 3 3.74 14.12 5.22
CA GLU A 3 4.53 12.97 5.64
C GLU A 3 5.90 12.98 4.91
N PRO A 4 7.04 12.78 5.59
CA PRO A 4 8.37 12.90 4.96
C PRO A 4 8.54 12.04 3.70
N THR A 5 7.78 10.95 3.62
CA THR A 5 7.65 10.06 2.45
C THR A 5 7.20 10.78 1.18
N ASN A 6 6.47 11.90 1.30
CA ASN A 6 5.94 12.66 0.17
C ASN A 6 6.91 13.66 -0.47
N LEU A 7 8.01 13.99 0.21
CA LEU A 7 8.95 15.01 -0.28
C LEU A 7 9.54 14.64 -1.64
N SER A 8 9.86 13.37 -1.86
CA SER A 8 10.39 12.87 -3.14
C SER A 8 9.39 13.06 -4.29
N PHE A 9 8.09 12.91 -4.03
CA PHE A 9 7.05 13.15 -5.03
C PHE A 9 6.85 14.63 -5.31
N LEU A 10 6.88 15.47 -4.27
CA LEU A 10 6.80 16.92 -4.43
C LEU A 10 7.97 17.44 -5.25
N ASN A 11 9.20 17.00 -4.95
CA ASN A 11 10.39 17.36 -5.72
C ASN A 11 10.27 16.93 -7.18
N THR A 12 9.81 15.71 -7.45
CA THR A 12 9.62 15.21 -8.82
C THR A 12 8.56 16.04 -9.57
N ALA A 13 7.46 16.39 -8.90
CA ALA A 13 6.42 17.24 -9.47
C ALA A 13 6.93 18.65 -9.78
N LEU A 14 7.69 19.26 -8.87
CA LEU A 14 8.31 20.58 -9.08
C LEU A 14 9.31 20.55 -10.24
N LEU A 15 10.19 19.54 -10.30
CA LEU A 15 11.15 19.38 -11.41
C LEU A 15 10.46 19.20 -12.76
N SER A 16 9.29 18.56 -12.77
CA SER A 16 8.49 18.35 -13.97
C SER A 16 7.60 19.55 -14.34
N GLY A 17 7.59 20.62 -13.54
CA GLY A 17 6.71 21.77 -13.72
C GLY A 17 5.21 21.45 -13.51
N CYS A 18 4.91 20.40 -12.74
CA CYS A 18 3.54 19.97 -12.48
C CYS A 18 2.88 20.84 -11.41
N PRO A 19 1.57 21.14 -11.53
CA PRO A 19 0.81 21.76 -10.46
C PRO A 19 0.66 20.77 -9.29
N ILE A 20 0.84 21.27 -8.08
CA ILE A 20 0.76 20.48 -6.84
C ILE A 20 -0.43 20.97 -6.02
N CYS A 21 -1.25 20.04 -5.55
CA CYS A 21 -2.28 20.29 -4.56
C CYS A 21 -1.88 19.56 -3.28
N VAL A 22 -1.82 20.28 -2.16
CA VAL A 22 -1.55 19.70 -0.83
C VAL A 22 -2.85 19.70 -0.06
N CYS A 23 -3.20 18.54 0.50
CA CYS A 23 -4.37 18.35 1.32
C CYS A 23 -3.91 17.91 2.71
N GLU A 24 -4.29 18.65 3.74
CA GLU A 24 -4.04 18.29 5.13
C GLU A 24 -5.35 17.78 5.75
N THR A 25 -5.67 16.51 5.49
CA THR A 25 -6.84 15.85 6.07
C THR A 25 -6.52 14.39 6.38
N THR A 26 -7.23 13.83 7.34
CA THR A 26 -7.29 12.37 7.59
C THR A 26 -8.61 11.76 7.14
N ASP A 27 -9.58 12.60 6.74
CA ASP A 27 -10.94 12.24 6.34
C ASP A 27 -11.02 12.11 4.81
N ALA A 28 -11.52 10.97 4.34
CA ALA A 28 -11.66 10.65 2.94
C ALA A 28 -12.69 11.50 2.19
N GLU A 29 -13.79 11.94 2.82
CA GLU A 29 -14.78 12.82 2.17
C GLU A 29 -14.22 14.21 1.91
N LEU A 30 -13.49 14.75 2.89
CA LEU A 30 -12.79 16.02 2.74
C LEU A 30 -11.71 15.91 1.65
N PHE A 31 -10.96 14.81 1.65
CA PHE A 31 -9.97 14.54 0.60
C PHE A 31 -10.62 14.50 -0.79
N ALA A 32 -11.73 13.77 -0.93
CA ALA A 32 -12.48 13.66 -2.18
C ALA A 32 -12.98 15.03 -2.67
N THR A 33 -13.53 15.83 -1.77
CA THR A 33 -14.06 17.17 -2.07
C THR A 33 -12.97 18.09 -2.61
N GLN A 34 -11.75 18.01 -2.05
CA GLN A 34 -10.61 18.78 -2.53
C GLN A 34 -10.02 18.20 -3.83
N ALA A 35 -9.96 16.88 -3.98
CA ALA A 35 -9.42 16.23 -5.17
C ALA A 35 -10.34 16.41 -6.40
N TYR A 36 -11.66 16.46 -6.21
CA TYR A 36 -12.67 16.54 -7.26
C TYR A 36 -12.48 17.71 -8.26
N PRO A 37 -12.29 18.98 -7.82
CA PRO A 37 -12.09 20.10 -8.75
C PRO A 37 -10.76 20.00 -9.51
N PHE A 38 -9.68 19.56 -8.86
CA PHE A 38 -8.35 19.53 -9.46
C PHE A 38 -8.11 18.31 -10.35
N LYS A 39 -8.87 17.23 -10.15
CA LYS A 39 -8.81 15.98 -10.95
C LYS A 39 -7.38 15.46 -11.09
N PRO A 40 -6.72 15.10 -9.98
CA PRO A 40 -5.32 14.71 -9.99
C PRO A 40 -5.09 13.49 -10.88
N THR A 41 -3.99 13.50 -11.63
CA THR A 41 -3.51 12.32 -12.38
C THR A 41 -2.64 11.41 -11.52
N PHE A 42 -2.08 11.98 -10.47
CA PHE A 42 -1.11 11.39 -9.57
C PHE A 42 -1.50 11.73 -8.13
N THR A 43 -1.48 10.75 -7.24
CA THR A 43 -1.88 10.95 -5.84
C THR A 43 -1.12 9.98 -4.93
N TYR A 44 -0.81 10.44 -3.72
CA TYR A 44 -0.38 9.60 -2.60
C TYR A 44 -1.48 9.60 -1.53
N MET A 45 -1.73 8.46 -0.92
CA MET A 45 -2.61 8.34 0.25
C MET A 45 -1.94 7.50 1.34
N ASN A 46 -2.04 7.96 2.57
CA ASN A 46 -1.62 7.19 3.73
C ASN A 46 -2.63 6.08 4.06
N THR A 47 -2.27 5.20 4.99
CA THR A 47 -3.11 4.07 5.39
C THR A 47 -4.46 4.50 5.97
N THR A 48 -4.48 5.57 6.76
CA THR A 48 -5.70 6.08 7.39
C THR A 48 -6.74 6.53 6.37
N ILE A 49 -6.37 7.41 5.45
CA ILE A 49 -7.28 7.91 4.39
C ILE A 49 -7.71 6.76 3.48
N THR A 50 -6.79 5.85 3.16
CA THR A 50 -7.07 4.70 2.29
C THR A 50 -8.10 3.75 2.90
N SER A 51 -7.96 3.44 4.20
CA SER A 51 -8.91 2.59 4.93
C SER A 51 -10.27 3.29 5.10
N ASP A 52 -10.29 4.60 5.35
CA ASP A 52 -11.53 5.37 5.45
C ASP A 52 -12.29 5.38 4.11
N PHE A 53 -11.61 5.63 2.99
CA PHE A 53 -12.18 5.49 1.65
C PHE A 53 -12.75 4.10 1.38
N PHE A 54 -12.04 3.06 1.80
CA PHE A 54 -12.51 1.69 1.66
C PHE A 54 -13.82 1.50 2.41
N GLN A 55 -13.92 1.96 3.66
CA GLN A 55 -15.16 1.88 4.46
C GLN A 55 -16.30 2.70 3.85
N LEU A 56 -16.05 3.93 3.44
CA LEU A 56 -17.04 4.81 2.82
C LEU A 56 -17.67 4.15 1.61
N PHE A 57 -16.85 3.67 0.69
CA PHE A 57 -17.39 3.08 -0.51
C PHE A 57 -17.97 1.68 -0.28
N TYR A 58 -17.43 0.89 0.63
CA TYR A 58 -18.00 -0.41 1.00
C TYR A 58 -19.40 -0.24 1.59
N SER A 59 -19.58 0.69 2.54
CA SER A 59 -20.88 1.04 3.10
C SER A 59 -21.87 1.59 2.06
N HIS A 60 -21.38 2.26 1.02
CA HIS A 60 -22.20 2.69 -0.10
C HIS A 60 -22.71 1.52 -0.93
N ILE A 61 -21.88 0.49 -1.14
CA ILE A 61 -22.26 -0.72 -1.90
C ILE A 61 -23.27 -1.56 -1.13
N GLU A 62 -23.12 -1.67 0.20
CA GLU A 62 -24.06 -2.41 1.05
C GLU A 62 -25.48 -1.82 1.04
N LYS A 63 -25.59 -0.50 0.78
CA LYS A 63 -26.88 0.18 0.66
C LYS A 63 -27.60 -0.11 -0.66
N TYR A 64 -26.96 -0.75 -1.65
CA TYR A 64 -27.61 -1.04 -2.91
C TYR A 64 -28.71 -2.12 -2.77
N PRO A 65 -29.78 -2.02 -3.58
CA PRO A 65 -30.74 -3.12 -3.71
C PRO A 65 -30.03 -4.43 -4.12
N LYS A 66 -30.50 -5.57 -3.60
CA LYS A 66 -29.87 -6.88 -3.82
C LYS A 66 -29.53 -7.19 -5.29
N PHE A 67 -30.41 -6.78 -6.21
CA PHE A 67 -30.20 -6.98 -7.65
C PHE A 67 -29.01 -6.16 -8.18
N GLU A 68 -28.95 -4.87 -7.83
CA GLU A 68 -27.85 -3.98 -8.24
C GLU A 68 -26.54 -4.39 -7.57
N ALA A 69 -26.56 -4.76 -6.29
CA ALA A 69 -25.40 -5.28 -5.57
C ALA A 69 -24.84 -6.54 -6.26
N ASN A 70 -25.70 -7.48 -6.67
CA ASN A 70 -25.26 -8.68 -7.39
C ASN A 70 -24.65 -8.33 -8.76
N LEU A 71 -25.24 -7.40 -9.50
CA LEU A 71 -24.69 -6.96 -10.78
C LEU A 71 -23.34 -6.25 -10.60
N PHE A 72 -23.20 -5.43 -9.56
CA PHE A 72 -21.94 -4.82 -9.16
C PHE A 72 -20.88 -5.88 -8.83
N HIS A 73 -21.19 -6.86 -7.98
CA HIS A 73 -20.23 -7.91 -7.60
C HIS A 73 -19.78 -8.76 -8.78
N ARG A 74 -20.68 -9.08 -9.73
CA ARG A 74 -20.30 -9.76 -10.98
C ARG A 74 -19.36 -8.92 -11.82
N GLY A 75 -19.64 -7.62 -11.92
CA GLY A 75 -18.77 -6.66 -12.59
C GLY A 75 -17.40 -6.54 -11.96
N TYR A 76 -17.37 -6.34 -10.65
CA TYR A 76 -16.17 -6.27 -9.82
C TYR A 76 -15.32 -7.53 -9.99
N LYS A 77 -15.93 -8.72 -9.89
CA LYS A 77 -15.24 -10.00 -10.10
C LYS A 77 -14.58 -10.08 -11.48
N SER A 78 -15.29 -9.69 -12.54
CA SER A 78 -14.70 -9.68 -13.89
C SER A 78 -13.50 -8.73 -14.02
N VAL A 79 -13.51 -7.62 -13.28
CA VAL A 79 -12.39 -6.67 -13.25
C VAL A 79 -11.21 -7.25 -12.48
N VAL A 80 -11.45 -7.85 -11.31
CA VAL A 80 -10.42 -8.55 -10.53
C VAL A 80 -9.80 -9.69 -11.35
N ASP A 81 -10.61 -10.52 -12.02
CA ASP A 81 -10.12 -11.58 -12.91
C ASP A 81 -9.20 -11.04 -14.02
N THR A 82 -9.43 -9.81 -14.49
CA THR A 82 -8.58 -9.14 -15.47
C THR A 82 -7.26 -8.68 -14.84
N LEU A 83 -7.32 -8.12 -13.63
CA LEU A 83 -6.14 -7.73 -12.85
C LEU A 83 -5.26 -8.95 -12.54
N MET A 84 -5.85 -10.08 -12.15
CA MET A 84 -5.13 -11.33 -11.89
C MET A 84 -4.40 -11.87 -13.13
N ARG A 85 -4.82 -11.49 -14.33
CA ARG A 85 -4.11 -11.81 -15.60
C ARG A 85 -3.01 -10.81 -15.95
N GLY A 86 -2.68 -9.87 -15.05
CA GLY A 86 -1.69 -8.81 -15.29
C GLY A 86 -2.15 -7.72 -16.25
N MET A 87 -3.45 -7.68 -16.58
CA MET A 87 -3.99 -6.73 -17.55
C MET A 87 -4.70 -5.57 -16.85
N ARG A 88 -4.62 -4.38 -17.46
CA ARG A 88 -5.46 -3.25 -17.01
C ARG A 88 -6.92 -3.46 -17.41
N PRO A 89 -7.87 -3.23 -16.49
CA PRO A 89 -9.29 -3.31 -16.80
C PRO A 89 -9.66 -2.36 -17.94
N LYS A 90 -10.33 -2.87 -18.98
CA LYS A 90 -10.87 -2.04 -20.06
C LYS A 90 -12.16 -1.36 -19.62
N ARG A 91 -12.45 -0.21 -20.21
CA ARG A 91 -13.71 0.50 -19.98
C ARG A 91 -14.84 -0.24 -20.69
N ASN A 92 -15.61 -1.01 -19.92
CA ASN A 92 -16.74 -1.80 -20.39
C ASN A 92 -18.08 -1.19 -19.93
N PHE A 93 -19.22 -1.79 -20.28
CA PHE A 93 -20.53 -1.31 -19.82
C PHE A 93 -20.63 -1.24 -18.29
N THR A 94 -20.18 -2.28 -17.57
CA THR A 94 -20.15 -2.31 -16.10
C THR A 94 -19.28 -1.20 -15.52
N ASP A 95 -18.19 -0.89 -16.20
CA ASP A 95 -17.28 0.19 -15.84
C ASP A 95 -17.97 1.55 -15.91
N PHE A 96 -18.72 1.78 -17.00
CA PHE A 96 -19.48 2.99 -17.21
C PHE A 96 -20.65 3.12 -16.24
N ALA A 97 -21.37 2.02 -15.98
CA ALA A 97 -22.58 2.01 -15.16
C ALA A 97 -22.28 2.15 -13.66
N TYR A 98 -21.26 1.48 -13.14
CA TYR A 98 -21.03 1.36 -11.70
C TYR A 98 -19.68 1.93 -11.23
N LEU A 99 -18.58 1.64 -11.94
CA LEU A 99 -17.23 2.00 -11.47
C LEU A 99 -16.90 3.48 -11.71
N ARG A 100 -17.52 4.09 -12.74
CA ARG A 100 -17.32 5.50 -13.08
C ARG A 100 -17.68 6.43 -11.93
N HIS A 101 -18.68 6.11 -11.12
CA HIS A 101 -19.06 6.90 -9.95
C HIS A 101 -17.89 7.00 -8.97
N TYR A 102 -17.33 5.87 -8.55
CA TYR A 102 -16.20 5.81 -7.62
C TYR A 102 -14.94 6.50 -8.17
N ARG A 103 -14.65 6.33 -9.47
CA ARG A 103 -13.53 7.05 -10.12
C ARG A 103 -13.66 8.56 -10.03
N ASN A 104 -14.87 9.06 -10.21
CA ASN A 104 -15.12 10.49 -10.20
C ASN A 104 -14.96 11.09 -8.81
N VAL A 105 -15.01 10.30 -7.74
CA VAL A 105 -14.77 10.76 -6.36
C VAL A 105 -13.37 11.39 -6.24
N ILE A 106 -12.34 10.77 -6.83
CA ILE A 106 -10.97 11.32 -6.91
C ILE A 106 -10.74 12.06 -8.26
N GLY A 107 -11.82 12.58 -8.86
CA GLY A 107 -11.78 13.42 -10.07
C GLY A 107 -11.61 12.69 -11.42
N GLY A 108 -11.58 11.35 -11.44
CA GLY A 108 -11.73 10.54 -12.66
C GLY A 108 -10.54 10.55 -13.64
N LYS A 109 -9.45 11.25 -13.30
CA LYS A 109 -8.22 11.33 -14.12
C LYS A 109 -7.02 10.58 -13.52
N LEU A 110 -7.22 9.91 -12.38
CA LEU A 110 -6.18 9.17 -11.68
C LEU A 110 -5.54 8.11 -12.59
N ARG A 111 -4.22 8.14 -12.72
CA ARG A 111 -3.42 7.18 -13.50
C ARG A 111 -2.48 6.37 -12.60
N LEU A 112 -1.97 7.01 -11.56
CA LEU A 112 -1.01 6.44 -10.62
C LEU A 112 -1.41 6.86 -9.20
N LEU A 113 -1.54 5.86 -8.33
CA LEU A 113 -1.81 6.01 -6.91
C LEU A 113 -0.72 5.31 -6.13
N TYR A 114 -0.08 6.03 -5.24
CA TYR A 114 0.86 5.46 -4.29
C TYR A 114 0.22 5.27 -2.94
N LEU A 115 0.45 4.10 -2.35
CA LEU A 115 -0.07 3.70 -1.06
C LEU A 115 1.06 3.30 -0.13
N SER A 116 0.90 3.56 1.16
CA SER A 116 1.84 3.06 2.16
C SER A 116 1.80 1.53 2.27
N ALA A 117 2.92 0.95 2.70
CA ALA A 117 3.14 -0.48 2.86
C ALA A 117 2.17 -1.16 3.84
N ASP A 118 1.66 -0.39 4.79
CA ASP A 118 0.80 -0.82 5.88
C ASP A 118 -0.69 -0.90 5.47
N VAL A 119 -1.01 -0.58 4.22
CA VAL A 119 -2.34 -0.73 3.62
C VAL A 119 -2.63 -2.20 3.29
N PRO A 120 -3.73 -2.80 3.79
CA PRO A 120 -4.11 -4.17 3.48
C PRO A 120 -4.22 -4.46 1.97
N SER A 121 -3.80 -5.66 1.54
CA SER A 121 -3.85 -6.10 0.13
C SER A 121 -5.24 -5.98 -0.49
N LYS A 122 -6.28 -6.29 0.30
CA LYS A 122 -7.69 -6.11 -0.10
C LYS A 122 -8.00 -4.67 -0.48
N HIS A 123 -7.50 -3.68 0.27
CA HIS A 123 -7.71 -2.27 -0.08
C HIS A 123 -6.98 -1.95 -1.40
N VAL A 124 -5.73 -2.41 -1.56
CA VAL A 124 -4.96 -2.24 -2.80
C VAL A 124 -5.69 -2.81 -4.02
N GLU A 125 -6.19 -4.06 -3.94
CA GLU A 125 -7.02 -4.69 -4.98
C GLU A 125 -8.22 -3.81 -5.32
N TRP A 126 -8.90 -3.35 -4.29
CA TRP A 126 -10.15 -2.65 -4.40
C TRP A 126 -9.98 -1.27 -5.05
N PHE A 127 -8.92 -0.54 -4.70
CA PHE A 127 -8.53 0.68 -5.39
C PHE A 127 -8.14 0.44 -6.84
N ARG A 128 -7.39 -0.63 -7.15
CA ARG A 128 -7.04 -1.00 -8.54
C ARG A 128 -8.28 -1.30 -9.36
N ALA A 129 -9.21 -2.08 -8.82
CA ALA A 129 -10.43 -2.50 -9.50
C ALA A 129 -11.36 -1.32 -9.76
N LEU A 130 -11.63 -0.50 -8.74
CA LEU A 130 -12.55 0.63 -8.90
C LEU A 130 -11.96 1.73 -9.77
N HIS A 131 -10.72 2.15 -9.52
CA HIS A 131 -10.16 3.30 -10.20
C HIS A 131 -9.59 2.96 -11.58
N GLY A 132 -9.27 1.69 -11.84
CA GLY A 132 -8.56 1.29 -13.06
C GLY A 132 -7.18 1.96 -13.20
N ALA A 133 -6.62 2.43 -12.08
CA ALA A 133 -5.33 3.12 -12.01
C ALA A 133 -4.23 2.15 -11.58
N ASN A 134 -2.98 2.50 -11.87
CA ASN A 134 -1.84 1.79 -11.31
C ASN A 134 -1.73 2.15 -9.83
N VAL A 135 -1.99 1.19 -8.95
CA VAL A 135 -1.82 1.37 -7.52
C VAL A 135 -0.53 0.67 -7.11
N ILE A 136 0.42 1.43 -6.61
CA ILE A 136 1.75 0.97 -6.25
C ILE A 136 1.92 1.12 -4.73
N PRO A 137 1.93 0.02 -3.97
CA PRO A 137 2.35 0.06 -2.57
C PRO A 137 3.85 0.36 -2.51
N MET A 138 4.27 1.11 -1.49
CA MET A 138 5.67 1.44 -1.25
C MET A 138 5.98 1.37 0.24
N PHE A 139 7.20 0.99 0.56
CA PHE A 139 7.72 1.07 1.90
C PHE A 139 8.93 1.99 1.93
N GLY A 140 8.99 2.85 2.94
CA GLY A 140 10.15 3.65 3.25
C GLY A 140 9.94 4.44 4.53
N THR A 141 11.03 5.00 5.03
CA THR A 141 11.05 5.88 6.20
C THR A 141 11.69 7.21 5.84
N ALA A 142 11.59 8.19 6.76
CA ALA A 142 12.29 9.46 6.62
C ALA A 142 13.81 9.28 6.44
N GLN A 143 14.41 8.28 7.10
CA GLN A 143 15.83 7.95 6.97
C GLN A 143 16.21 7.41 5.60
N THR A 144 15.26 6.84 4.85
CA THR A 144 15.48 6.35 3.47
C THR A 144 15.04 7.37 2.40
N ALA A 145 14.89 8.64 2.76
CA ALA A 145 14.32 9.68 1.90
C ALA A 145 12.94 9.31 1.30
N GLY A 146 12.14 8.59 2.09
CA GLY A 146 10.74 8.30 1.82
C GLY A 146 10.42 6.96 1.17
N VAL A 147 11.30 6.39 0.35
CA VAL A 147 11.04 5.11 -0.34
C VAL A 147 12.28 4.23 -0.36
N ALA A 148 12.10 2.98 0.04
CA ALA A 148 13.10 1.93 0.01
C ALA A 148 12.72 0.80 -0.96
N THR A 149 11.47 0.37 -0.94
CA THR A 149 10.87 -0.60 -1.87
C THR A 149 9.62 -0.03 -2.51
N ALA A 150 9.32 -0.47 -3.72
CA ALA A 150 8.10 -0.08 -4.41
C ALA A 150 7.58 -1.23 -5.31
N GLY A 151 6.26 -1.37 -5.36
CA GLY A 151 5.58 -2.25 -6.30
C GLY A 151 5.86 -1.87 -7.76
N MET A 152 5.75 -2.86 -8.65
CA MET A 152 6.03 -2.67 -10.07
C MET A 152 4.75 -2.38 -10.86
N PHE A 153 4.90 -1.66 -11.97
CA PHE A 153 3.81 -1.51 -12.93
C PHE A 153 3.37 -2.88 -13.45
N TYR A 154 2.05 -3.07 -13.54
CA TYR A 154 1.44 -4.32 -13.99
C TYR A 154 1.64 -5.53 -13.07
N ASP A 155 2.26 -5.34 -11.89
CA ASP A 155 2.32 -6.37 -10.85
C ASP A 155 1.03 -6.41 -10.02
N TYR A 156 -0.05 -6.79 -10.70
CA TYR A 156 -1.38 -6.82 -10.09
C TYR A 156 -1.59 -8.08 -9.26
N ALA A 157 -1.33 -9.26 -9.83
CA ALA A 157 -1.58 -10.54 -9.19
C ALA A 157 -0.74 -10.75 -7.92
N SER A 158 0.58 -10.52 -7.99
CA SER A 158 1.46 -10.78 -6.84
C SER A 158 1.14 -9.90 -5.64
N ALA A 159 0.76 -8.64 -5.88
CA ALA A 159 0.39 -7.71 -4.81
C ALA A 159 -1.01 -7.99 -4.22
N ILE A 160 -1.89 -8.69 -4.94
CA ILE A 160 -3.19 -9.13 -4.43
C ILE A 160 -3.02 -10.41 -3.58
N GLU A 161 -2.26 -11.38 -4.07
CA GLU A 161 -2.12 -12.70 -3.42
C GLU A 161 -1.26 -12.67 -2.15
N ASN A 162 -0.14 -11.94 -2.19
CA ASN A 162 0.90 -12.06 -1.16
C ASN A 162 1.23 -10.74 -0.44
N HIS A 163 0.35 -9.73 -0.52
CA HIS A 163 0.56 -8.41 0.10
C HIS A 163 1.98 -7.86 -0.14
N ASN A 164 2.29 -7.60 -1.41
CA ASN A 164 3.63 -7.25 -1.82
C ASN A 164 3.86 -5.73 -1.80
N VAL A 165 4.90 -5.25 -1.11
CA VAL A 165 5.38 -3.84 -1.18
C VAL A 165 6.43 -3.62 -2.27
N GLY A 166 6.78 -4.68 -2.99
CA GLY A 166 7.57 -4.68 -4.21
C GLY A 166 9.05 -4.93 -4.01
N ALA A 167 9.83 -4.58 -5.03
CA ALA A 167 11.27 -4.80 -5.07
C ALA A 167 12.03 -3.61 -4.47
N PRO A 168 13.28 -3.81 -4.01
CA PRO A 168 14.17 -2.72 -3.64
C PRO A 168 14.35 -1.74 -4.79
N LEU A 169 14.42 -0.44 -4.47
CA LEU A 169 14.86 0.54 -5.45
C LEU A 169 16.31 0.29 -5.85
N ALA A 170 16.67 0.67 -7.07
CA ALA A 170 18.02 0.45 -7.62
C ALA A 170 19.16 1.09 -6.79
N CYS A 171 18.85 2.09 -5.97
CA CYS A 171 19.80 2.74 -5.07
C CYS A 171 19.97 2.03 -3.71
N ASN A 172 19.21 0.96 -3.47
CA ASN A 172 19.10 0.27 -2.19
C ASN A 172 19.51 -1.19 -2.27
N GLU A 173 20.28 -1.61 -1.27
CA GLU A 173 20.48 -2.99 -0.88
C GLU A 173 19.66 -3.25 0.38
N ILE A 174 18.95 -4.38 0.43
CA ILE A 174 18.11 -4.74 1.56
C ILE A 174 18.44 -6.18 1.98
N LYS A 175 18.57 -6.39 3.29
CA LYS A 175 18.74 -7.72 3.89
C LYS A 175 17.82 -7.87 5.11
N LEU A 176 17.50 -9.12 5.45
CA LEU A 176 16.85 -9.46 6.71
C LEU A 176 17.91 -9.80 7.76
N ILE A 177 17.65 -9.40 9.00
CA ILE A 177 18.45 -9.73 10.18
C ILE A 177 17.56 -10.53 11.13
N ASP A 178 18.11 -11.61 11.69
CA ASP A 178 17.43 -12.41 12.69
C ASP A 178 16.98 -11.56 13.89
N THR A 179 15.74 -11.77 14.33
CA THR A 179 15.16 -11.04 15.45
C THR A 179 14.23 -11.95 16.20
N ASN A 180 14.35 -12.10 17.52
CA ASN A 180 13.38 -12.90 18.28
C ASN A 180 11.95 -12.34 18.10
N PRO A 181 10.97 -13.07 17.52
CA PRO A 181 10.90 -14.54 17.34
C PRO A 181 11.09 -15.09 15.89
N PHE A 182 11.52 -14.28 14.94
CA PHE A 182 11.76 -14.62 13.53
C PHE A 182 13.22 -14.86 13.19
N THR A 183 13.43 -15.75 12.23
CA THR A 183 14.74 -16.02 11.66
C THR A 183 14.69 -16.02 10.15
N VAL A 184 15.81 -15.71 9.51
CA VAL A 184 15.95 -15.78 8.05
C VAL A 184 15.82 -17.21 7.52
N GLU A 185 15.77 -18.21 8.39
CA GLU A 185 15.51 -19.61 8.05
C GLU A 185 14.03 -20.02 8.21
N ASP A 186 13.16 -19.09 8.62
CA ASP A 186 11.73 -19.36 8.76
C ASP A 186 11.12 -19.84 7.42
N LYS A 187 10.10 -20.72 7.54
CA LYS A 187 9.34 -21.27 6.41
C LYS A 187 7.87 -20.82 6.53
N PRO A 188 7.15 -20.60 5.41
CA PRO A 188 7.53 -20.87 4.01
C PRO A 188 8.52 -19.88 3.41
N ASN A 189 8.66 -18.69 4.00
CA ASN A 189 9.49 -17.60 3.52
C ASN A 189 10.34 -17.04 4.69
N PRO A 190 11.56 -16.54 4.39
CA PRO A 190 12.46 -16.00 5.39
C PRO A 190 11.89 -14.70 6.00
N ARG A 191 12.04 -14.53 7.31
CA ARG A 191 11.50 -13.39 8.06
C ARG A 191 12.55 -12.78 8.99
N GLY A 192 12.47 -11.48 9.22
CA GLY A 192 13.38 -10.79 10.13
C GLY A 192 13.25 -9.28 10.10
N SER A 193 14.09 -8.60 10.87
CA SER A 193 14.19 -7.13 10.81
C SER A 193 14.83 -6.68 9.52
N VAL A 194 14.29 -5.62 8.94
CA VAL A 194 14.79 -5.03 7.70
C VAL A 194 16.03 -4.19 7.99
N ALA A 195 17.12 -4.46 7.27
CA ALA A 195 18.28 -3.59 7.21
C ALA A 195 18.50 -3.10 5.77
N ILE A 196 18.73 -1.80 5.64
CA ILE A 196 18.80 -1.10 4.36
C ILE A 196 20.11 -0.35 4.25
N ARG A 197 20.76 -0.44 3.10
CA ARG A 197 21.95 0.34 2.76
C ARG A 197 21.74 0.95 1.39
N GLY A 198 22.00 2.24 1.24
CA GLY A 198 21.77 2.92 -0.03
C GLY A 198 22.23 4.36 -0.01
N SER A 199 22.28 4.97 -1.19
CA SER A 199 22.66 6.38 -1.34
C SER A 199 21.60 7.36 -0.82
N ASN A 200 20.37 6.90 -0.64
CA ASN A 200 19.24 7.64 -0.06
C ASN A 200 19.13 7.47 1.48
N VAL A 201 20.04 6.71 2.11
CA VAL A 201 20.02 6.43 3.55
C VAL A 201 20.74 7.54 4.31
N SER A 202 20.04 8.21 5.23
CA SER A 202 20.59 9.21 6.13
C SER A 202 20.88 8.60 7.51
N ALA A 203 22.07 8.90 8.03
CA ALA A 203 22.48 8.50 9.39
C ALA A 203 21.83 9.34 10.49
N ALA A 204 21.25 10.50 10.16
CA ALA A 204 20.65 11.40 11.12
C ALA A 204 19.40 12.08 10.54
N LEU A 205 18.43 12.32 11.41
CA LEU A 205 17.32 13.21 11.13
C LEU A 205 17.50 14.49 11.94
N TRP A 206 16.96 15.59 11.43
CA TRP A 206 17.06 16.89 12.11
C TRP A 206 16.37 16.81 13.48
N ASN A 207 17.06 17.26 14.53
CA ASN A 207 16.61 17.19 15.93
C ASN A 207 16.44 15.76 16.50
N GLU A 208 17.01 14.74 15.86
CA GLU A 208 17.06 13.39 16.40
C GLU A 208 18.51 12.94 16.61
N ASP A 209 18.73 12.05 17.58
CA ASP A 209 20.04 11.46 17.77
C ASP A 209 20.45 10.65 16.53
N PRO A 210 21.70 10.75 16.08
CA PRO A 210 22.17 10.02 14.91
C PRO A 210 22.03 8.51 15.15
N VAL A 211 21.49 7.81 14.16
CA VAL A 211 21.39 6.36 14.17
C VAL A 211 22.74 5.77 13.78
N ALA A 212 23.22 4.83 14.59
CA ALA A 212 24.42 4.08 14.28
C ALA A 212 24.21 3.22 13.03
N LEU A 213 24.92 3.57 11.95
CA LEU A 213 24.98 2.74 10.76
C LEU A 213 26.08 1.67 10.95
N ASN A 214 25.69 0.41 11.05
CA ASN A 214 26.63 -0.70 11.18
C ASN A 214 27.16 -1.07 9.79
N ASP A 215 28.39 -0.67 9.45
CA ASP A 215 28.98 -0.85 8.11
C ASP A 215 28.10 -0.26 6.98
N GLY A 216 27.47 0.88 7.26
CA GLY A 216 26.55 1.55 6.33
C GLY A 216 25.14 0.97 6.28
N TRP A 217 24.83 -0.07 7.08
CA TRP A 217 23.49 -0.63 7.19
C TRP A 217 22.67 0.12 8.24
N LEU A 218 21.51 0.61 7.82
CA LEU A 218 20.46 1.12 8.69
C LEU A 218 19.51 -0.02 9.06
N THR A 219 19.50 -0.42 10.32
CA THR A 219 18.53 -1.41 10.83
C THR A 219 17.25 -0.71 11.24
N LEU A 220 16.12 -1.11 10.67
CA LEU A 220 14.80 -0.57 10.99
C LEU A 220 14.09 -1.45 12.02
N PRO A 221 13.30 -0.88 12.95
CA PRO A 221 12.51 -1.62 13.91
C PRO A 221 11.22 -2.20 13.29
N VAL A 222 11.33 -2.73 12.07
CA VAL A 222 10.24 -3.26 11.25
C VAL A 222 10.61 -4.67 10.80
N THR A 223 9.66 -5.59 10.91
CA THR A 223 9.80 -6.97 10.46
C THR A 223 9.18 -7.12 9.07
N ALA A 224 9.90 -7.81 8.19
CA ALA A 224 9.46 -8.13 6.84
C ALA A 224 9.67 -9.60 6.50
N GLU A 225 9.01 -10.02 5.44
CA GLU A 225 9.10 -11.34 4.80
C GLU A 225 9.60 -11.16 3.36
N ILE A 226 10.55 -11.99 2.90
CA ILE A 226 10.91 -12.03 1.47
C ILE A 226 10.06 -13.11 0.81
N LEU A 227 9.26 -12.70 -0.17
CA LEU A 227 8.39 -13.57 -0.94
C LEU A 227 9.20 -14.39 -1.98
N PRO A 228 8.67 -15.51 -2.51
CA PRO A 228 9.39 -16.39 -3.43
C PRO A 228 9.83 -15.72 -4.75
N ASN A 229 9.19 -14.62 -5.12
CA ASN A 229 9.50 -13.80 -6.28
C ASN A 229 10.60 -12.75 -6.00
N GLY A 230 11.18 -12.73 -4.80
CA GLY A 230 12.24 -11.80 -4.38
C GLY A 230 11.74 -10.42 -3.94
N THR A 231 10.43 -10.23 -3.81
CA THR A 231 9.86 -8.99 -3.31
C THR A 231 9.59 -9.05 -1.81
N PHE A 232 9.29 -7.90 -1.20
CA PHE A 232 9.14 -7.80 0.25
C PHE A 232 7.67 -7.64 0.63
N ASP A 233 7.29 -8.23 1.77
CA ASP A 233 6.06 -7.94 2.50
C ASP A 233 6.42 -7.38 3.88
N ILE A 234 5.75 -6.30 4.30
CA ILE A 234 5.97 -5.66 5.59
C ILE A 234 4.93 -6.17 6.59
N ILE A 235 5.37 -7.02 7.51
CA ILE A 235 4.50 -7.63 8.53
C ILE A 235 4.08 -6.58 9.58
N GLY A 236 5.02 -5.74 10.03
CA GLY A 236 4.75 -4.69 11.02
C GLY A 236 5.92 -4.34 11.92
N PRO A 237 5.71 -3.48 12.93
CA PRO A 237 6.73 -3.06 13.88
C PRO A 237 7.21 -4.23 14.75
N LEU A 238 8.51 -4.31 15.01
CA LEU A 238 9.13 -5.39 15.78
C LEU A 238 8.56 -5.50 17.21
N SER A 239 8.24 -4.35 17.84
CA SER A 239 7.67 -4.29 19.19
C SER A 239 6.30 -4.93 19.32
N THR A 240 5.59 -5.10 18.21
CA THR A 240 4.18 -5.52 18.19
C THR A 240 4.02 -6.98 17.82
N ILE A 241 5.06 -7.71 17.41
CA ILE A 241 4.89 -9.05 16.86
C ILE A 241 5.29 -10.13 17.86
N THR A 242 4.39 -11.09 18.11
CA THR A 242 4.68 -12.32 18.86
C THR A 242 4.39 -13.55 18.00
N LYS A 243 5.21 -14.61 18.15
CA LYS A 243 4.96 -15.89 17.47
C LYS A 243 3.92 -16.64 18.31
N SER A 244 2.83 -17.10 17.68
CA SER A 244 1.89 -18.01 18.35
C SER A 244 2.23 -19.46 18.02
N ASP A 245 2.06 -20.36 18.99
CA ASP A 245 2.38 -21.79 18.87
C ASP A 245 1.40 -22.59 17.99
N ALA A 246 0.41 -21.94 17.38
CA ALA A 246 -0.50 -22.58 16.44
C ALA A 246 0.13 -22.60 15.04
N ALA A 247 0.09 -23.77 14.39
CA ALA A 247 0.74 -24.11 13.11
C ALA A 247 0.40 -23.21 11.88
N SER A 248 -0.32 -22.11 12.07
CA SER A 248 -0.74 -21.16 11.03
C SER A 248 -0.91 -19.71 11.52
N GLY A 249 -0.23 -19.25 12.59
CA GLY A 249 -0.55 -17.94 13.16
C GLY A 249 0.65 -17.11 13.60
N LEU A 250 1.04 -16.12 12.80
CA LEU A 250 1.65 -14.89 13.33
C LEU A 250 0.57 -14.18 14.15
N VAL A 251 0.83 -13.89 15.43
CA VAL A 251 -0.08 -13.08 16.24
C VAL A 251 0.58 -11.73 16.47
N LEU A 252 0.06 -10.71 15.79
CA LEU A 252 0.38 -9.33 16.14
C LEU A 252 -0.22 -9.07 17.52
N ALA A 253 0.57 -8.69 18.51
CA ALA A 253 0.16 -8.31 19.87
C ALA A 253 -0.73 -7.04 19.88
N GLN A 254 -0.79 -6.30 18.77
CA GLN A 254 -1.97 -5.49 18.41
C GLN A 254 -2.61 -6.05 17.14
N PRO A 255 -3.66 -6.87 17.26
CA PRO A 255 -4.42 -7.35 16.14
C PRO A 255 -5.80 -6.67 16.13
N LEU A 256 -6.08 -5.73 15.22
CA LEU A 256 -7.49 -5.45 14.89
C LEU A 256 -7.80 -4.87 13.50
N GLU A 257 -6.86 -4.29 12.74
CA GLU A 257 -7.23 -3.73 11.42
C GLU A 257 -6.75 -4.55 10.21
N ARG A 258 -5.60 -5.25 10.32
CA ARG A 258 -5.00 -5.94 9.15
C ARG A 258 -5.71 -7.24 8.75
N THR A 259 -6.19 -8.03 9.71
CA THR A 259 -6.83 -9.33 9.42
C THR A 259 -8.35 -9.24 9.46
N LEU A 260 -8.94 -8.47 10.38
CA LEU A 260 -10.41 -8.44 10.58
C LEU A 260 -11.18 -7.79 9.42
N LEU A 261 -10.57 -6.90 8.62
CA LEU A 261 -11.18 -6.37 7.40
C LEU A 261 -11.22 -7.39 6.23
N SER A 262 -10.43 -8.46 6.34
CA SER A 262 -10.39 -9.56 5.38
C SER A 262 -11.32 -10.73 5.76
N THR A 263 -11.57 -10.96 7.05
CA THR A 263 -12.22 -12.20 7.55
C THR A 263 -13.70 -12.11 7.94
N ASN A 264 -14.37 -10.96 7.87
CA ASN A 264 -15.84 -10.93 7.99
C ASN A 264 -16.54 -11.24 6.66
N VAL A 265 -16.33 -12.45 6.13
CA VAL A 265 -17.18 -13.09 5.10
C VAL A 265 -17.25 -14.59 5.36
N ILE A 266 -17.91 -15.00 6.45
CA ILE A 266 -18.65 -16.28 6.61
C ILE A 266 -19.73 -15.94 7.66
N THR A 267 -20.88 -15.40 7.29
CA THR A 267 -22.07 -16.00 6.66
C THR A 267 -23.03 -14.91 6.22
#